data_AF-A0AAU1R5W4-F1
#
_entry.id   AF-A0AAU1R5W4-F1
#
_cell.length_a   1.000
_cell.length_b   1.000
_cell.length_c   1.000
_cell.angle_alpha   90.00
_cell.angle_beta   90.00
_cell.angle_gamma   90.00
#
_symmetry.space_group_name_H-M   'P 1'
#
loop_
_entity.id
_entity.type
_entity.pdbx_description
1 polymer ?
#
loop_
_entity_poly.entity_id
_entity_poly.type
_entity_poly.pdbx_seq_one_letter_code
_entity_poly.pdbx_strand_id
1 'polypeptide(L)'
;MRRRAADVAERSWRPVALLVVCFVAWWVIAAAELVEPYLVPSPGRTLDVILDKPDYLWQHTWVTTYETLLGFVIAVGVGIFSAVIMVYSSTVEKTLYPILLFAQVVPKIAIAPLFVVWLGFGIAPKILIAVLIAFFPVVISMVTGLKAVDPEMLQLSATMGASPWQTFRKIRFPASLPHLFSGLKVAVTLAVTGAVVGEFVGANEGLGYVILQANGNLDTPMLFAGLLVMSLIGVVLFVLVEIAEKLLLPWHASRRDVAATTAY
;
A
#
# COMPACT_ATOMS: atom_id res chain seq x y z
N MET A 1 28.07 15.31 -2.36
CA MET A 1 27.00 14.87 -3.28
C MET A 1 27.40 13.73 -4.21
N ARG A 2 28.53 13.78 -4.94
CA ARG A 2 28.95 12.72 -5.87
C ARG A 2 29.17 11.31 -5.26
N ARG A 3 29.71 11.18 -4.04
CA ARG A 3 29.93 9.87 -3.38
C ARG A 3 28.63 9.14 -3.01
N ARG A 4 27.61 9.86 -2.50
CA ARG A 4 26.29 9.29 -2.18
C ARG A 4 25.54 8.77 -3.41
N ALA A 5 25.72 9.39 -4.57
CA ALA A 5 25.08 8.94 -5.81
C ALA A 5 25.72 7.65 -6.33
N ALA A 6 27.04 7.48 -6.15
CA ALA A 6 27.77 6.27 -6.51
C ALA A 6 27.36 5.08 -5.63
N ASP A 7 27.25 5.28 -4.31
CA ASP A 7 26.85 4.22 -3.37
C ASP A 7 25.40 3.75 -3.60
N VAL A 8 24.50 4.67 -3.97
CA VAL A 8 23.11 4.33 -4.33
C VAL A 8 23.08 3.59 -5.68
N ALA A 9 23.85 4.02 -6.67
CA ALA A 9 23.94 3.32 -7.95
C ALA A 9 24.50 1.89 -7.81
N GLU A 10 25.50 1.70 -6.94
CA GLU A 10 26.12 0.39 -6.67
C GLU A 10 25.20 -0.56 -5.87
N ARG A 11 24.26 -0.02 -5.09
CA ARG A 11 23.25 -0.83 -4.38
C ARG A 11 22.01 -1.12 -5.24
N SER A 12 21.67 -0.22 -6.15
CA SER A 12 20.47 -0.31 -6.99
C SER A 12 20.66 -1.05 -8.32
N TRP A 13 21.89 -1.26 -8.81
CA TRP A 13 22.08 -1.95 -10.10
C TRP A 13 21.61 -3.40 -10.08
N ARG A 14 21.72 -4.13 -8.95
CA ARG A 14 21.30 -5.53 -8.84
C ARG A 14 19.79 -5.74 -9.08
N PRO A 15 18.88 -5.04 -8.36
CA PRO A 15 17.44 -5.16 -8.62
C PRO A 15 17.05 -4.62 -10.00
N VAL A 16 17.70 -3.54 -10.48
CA VAL A 16 17.43 -3.00 -11.83
C VAL A 16 17.86 -4.01 -12.90
N ALA A 17 19.03 -4.64 -12.77
CA ALA A 17 19.50 -5.67 -13.68
C ALA A 17 18.54 -6.87 -13.70
N LEU A 18 18.03 -7.29 -12.55
CA LEU A 18 17.03 -8.36 -12.49
C LEU A 18 15.73 -7.97 -13.23
N LEU A 19 15.22 -6.76 -13.03
CA LEU A 19 14.03 -6.26 -13.75
C LEU A 19 14.28 -6.22 -15.26
N VAL A 20 15.46 -5.77 -15.69
CA VAL A 20 15.84 -5.76 -17.11
C VAL A 20 15.91 -7.18 -17.65
N VAL A 21 16.49 -8.13 -16.93
CA VAL A 21 16.55 -9.55 -17.34
C VAL A 21 15.14 -10.13 -17.45
N CYS A 22 14.25 -9.87 -16.49
CA CYS A 22 12.85 -10.31 -16.57
C CYS A 22 12.12 -9.69 -17.77
N PHE A 23 12.34 -8.41 -18.04
CA PHE A 23 11.73 -7.72 -19.18
C PHE A 23 12.25 -8.27 -20.53
N VAL A 24 13.56 -8.50 -20.64
CA VAL A 24 14.17 -9.10 -21.83
C VAL A 24 13.68 -10.54 -22.01
N ALA A 25 13.57 -11.33 -20.93
CA ALA A 25 13.01 -12.67 -20.99
C ALA A 25 11.55 -12.65 -21.50
N TRP A 26 10.72 -11.74 -20.99
CA TRP A 26 9.35 -11.55 -21.48
C TRP A 26 9.33 -11.19 -22.98
N TRP A 27 10.19 -10.26 -23.40
CA TRP A 27 10.32 -9.87 -24.80
C TRP A 27 10.71 -11.05 -25.69
N VAL A 28 11.74 -11.81 -25.31
CA VAL A 28 12.24 -12.95 -26.09
C VAL A 28 11.18 -14.05 -26.17
N ILE A 29 10.50 -14.38 -25.07
CA ILE A 29 9.45 -15.41 -25.06
C ILE A 29 8.30 -15.02 -26.00
N ALA A 30 7.86 -13.76 -25.95
CA ALA A 30 6.79 -13.27 -26.80
C ALA A 30 7.21 -13.15 -28.28
N ALA A 31 8.45 -12.73 -28.56
CA ALA A 31 8.97 -12.59 -29.92
C ALA A 31 9.29 -13.94 -30.59
N ALA A 32 9.65 -14.95 -29.79
CA ALA A 32 9.93 -16.30 -30.28
C ALA A 32 8.65 -17.15 -30.51
N GLU A 33 7.46 -16.56 -30.32
CA GLU A 33 6.15 -17.23 -30.47
C GLU A 33 6.05 -18.54 -29.65
N LEU A 34 6.81 -18.64 -28.56
CA LEU A 34 6.81 -19.80 -27.65
C LEU A 34 5.48 -19.94 -26.91
N VAL A 35 4.70 -18.86 -26.86
CA VAL A 35 3.40 -18.77 -26.21
C VAL A 35 2.45 -18.01 -27.11
N GLU A 36 1.19 -18.42 -27.14
CA GLU A 36 0.17 -17.80 -27.97
C GLU A 36 -0.09 -16.34 -27.53
N PRO A 37 -0.25 -15.37 -28.45
CA PRO A 37 -0.38 -13.95 -28.10
C PRO A 37 -1.57 -13.60 -27.19
N TYR A 38 -2.64 -14.41 -27.22
CA TYR A 38 -3.81 -14.27 -26.34
C TYR A 38 -3.55 -14.76 -24.91
N LEU A 39 -2.39 -15.35 -24.63
CA LEU A 39 -1.93 -15.70 -23.28
C LEU A 39 -0.92 -14.66 -22.78
N VAL A 40 0.07 -14.32 -23.61
CA VAL A 40 1.12 -13.36 -23.26
C VAL A 40 1.36 -12.42 -24.45
N PRO A 41 0.98 -11.13 -24.35
CA PRO A 41 1.23 -10.17 -25.42
C PRO A 41 2.72 -9.82 -25.45
N SER A 42 3.19 -9.34 -26.61
CA SER A 42 4.53 -8.77 -26.68
C SER A 42 4.59 -7.44 -25.89
N PRO A 43 5.74 -7.11 -25.28
CA PRO A 43 5.87 -5.83 -24.58
C PRO A 43 5.67 -4.64 -25.52
N GLY A 44 6.07 -4.77 -26.80
CA GLY A 44 5.80 -3.78 -27.84
C GLY A 44 4.30 -3.48 -27.99
N ARG A 45 3.46 -4.51 -28.20
CA ARG A 45 2.01 -4.32 -28.31
C ARG A 45 1.38 -3.74 -27.05
N THR A 46 1.92 -4.09 -25.88
CA THR A 46 1.46 -3.53 -24.61
C THR A 46 1.77 -2.03 -24.52
N LEU A 47 2.97 -1.64 -24.94
CA LEU A 47 3.39 -0.24 -24.99
C LEU A 47 2.60 0.55 -26.05
N ASP A 48 2.35 -0.04 -27.23
CA ASP A 48 1.55 0.57 -28.28
C ASP A 48 0.16 0.92 -27.74
N VAL A 49 -0.50 0.01 -27.02
CA VAL A 49 -1.81 0.28 -26.40
C VAL A 49 -1.75 1.42 -25.38
N ILE A 50 -0.68 1.49 -24.59
CA ILE A 50 -0.49 2.59 -23.61
C ILE A 50 -0.35 3.94 -24.33
N LEU A 51 0.36 3.96 -25.47
CA LEU A 51 0.64 5.17 -26.23
C LEU A 51 -0.51 5.58 -27.16
N ASP A 52 -1.31 4.63 -27.64
CA ASP A 52 -2.44 4.86 -28.55
C ASP A 52 -3.70 5.32 -27.80
N LYS A 53 -3.85 4.93 -26.53
CA LYS A 53 -5.03 5.25 -25.70
C LYS A 53 -4.68 5.98 -24.38
N PRO A 54 -3.89 7.06 -24.40
CA PRO A 54 -3.41 7.70 -23.19
C PRO A 54 -4.54 8.33 -22.38
N ASP A 55 -5.49 9.02 -23.01
CA ASP A 55 -6.60 9.69 -22.33
C ASP A 55 -7.53 8.70 -21.63
N TYR A 56 -7.83 7.58 -22.30
CA TYR A 56 -8.64 6.50 -21.74
C TYR A 56 -7.96 5.91 -20.50
N LEU A 57 -6.69 5.48 -20.62
CA LEU A 57 -5.96 4.92 -19.49
C LEU A 57 -5.81 5.93 -18.36
N TRP A 58 -5.58 7.20 -18.68
CA TRP A 58 -5.47 8.28 -17.68
C TRP A 58 -6.76 8.45 -16.88
N GLN A 59 -7.92 8.49 -17.54
CA GLN A 59 -9.22 8.59 -16.86
C GLN A 59 -9.41 7.42 -15.87
N HIS A 60 -9.17 6.19 -16.32
CA HIS A 60 -9.31 5.00 -15.46
C HIS A 60 -8.26 4.96 -14.33
N THR A 61 -7.02 5.41 -14.61
CA THR A 61 -5.95 5.55 -13.61
C THR A 61 -6.35 6.54 -12.52
N TRP A 62 -6.91 7.68 -12.90
CA TRP A 62 -7.35 8.70 -11.96
C TRP A 62 -8.46 8.18 -11.03
N VAL A 63 -9.46 7.48 -11.59
CA VAL A 63 -10.56 6.90 -10.81
C VAL A 63 -10.02 5.92 -9.75
N THR A 64 -9.20 4.94 -10.15
CA THR A 64 -8.62 3.97 -9.20
C THR A 64 -7.74 4.65 -8.16
N THR A 65 -6.95 5.65 -8.57
CA THR A 65 -6.09 6.40 -7.65
C THR A 65 -6.93 7.15 -6.62
N TYR A 66 -8.01 7.80 -7.05
CA TYR A 66 -8.91 8.53 -6.16
C TYR A 66 -9.60 7.61 -5.15
N GLU A 67 -10.16 6.49 -5.61
CA GLU A 67 -10.78 5.47 -4.76
C GLU A 67 -9.78 4.91 -3.73
N THR A 68 -8.57 4.60 -4.19
CA THR A 68 -7.46 4.13 -3.36
C THR A 68 -7.09 5.14 -2.28
N LEU A 69 -6.87 6.40 -2.66
CA LEU A 69 -6.45 7.45 -1.74
C LEU A 69 -7.51 7.73 -0.68
N LEU A 70 -8.78 7.80 -1.07
CA LEU A 70 -9.87 8.02 -0.13
C LEU A 70 -9.98 6.85 0.86
N GLY A 71 -9.95 5.62 0.35
CA GLY A 71 -9.99 4.42 1.19
C GLY A 71 -8.79 4.32 2.12
N PHE A 72 -7.60 4.64 1.62
CA PHE A 72 -6.38 4.67 2.42
C PHE A 72 -6.46 5.72 3.54
N VAL A 73 -6.85 6.96 3.25
CA VAL A 73 -6.95 8.02 4.26
C VAL A 73 -7.96 7.66 5.35
N ILE A 74 -9.11 7.11 4.97
CA ILE A 74 -10.12 6.64 5.93
C ILE A 74 -9.56 5.49 6.78
N ALA A 75 -8.90 4.50 6.17
CA ALA A 75 -8.26 3.40 6.90
C ALA A 75 -7.20 3.88 7.88
N VAL A 76 -6.40 4.89 7.50
CA VAL A 76 -5.40 5.49 8.38
C VAL A 76 -6.05 6.14 9.58
N GLY A 77 -7.07 6.97 9.37
CA GLY A 77 -7.79 7.66 10.44
C GLY A 77 -8.45 6.67 11.43
N VAL A 78 -9.25 5.75 10.90
CA VAL A 78 -9.98 4.75 11.71
C VAL A 78 -9.01 3.77 12.38
N GLY A 79 -7.92 3.42 11.69
CA GLY A 79 -6.90 2.50 12.19
C GLY A 79 -6.11 3.08 13.35
N ILE A 80 -5.63 4.32 13.23
CA ILE A 80 -4.96 5.03 14.32
C ILE A 80 -5.90 5.20 15.51
N PHE A 81 -7.15 5.61 15.26
CA PHE A 81 -8.15 5.79 16.32
C PHE A 81 -8.40 4.48 17.09
N SER A 82 -8.64 3.38 16.37
CA SER A 82 -8.84 2.05 16.96
C SER A 82 -7.62 1.61 17.79
N ALA A 83 -6.41 1.80 17.25
CA ALA A 83 -5.17 1.45 17.94
C ALA A 83 -4.98 2.22 19.25
N VAL A 84 -5.27 3.53 19.24
CA VAL A 84 -5.18 4.36 20.46
C VAL A 84 -6.15 3.86 21.52
N ILE A 85 -7.42 3.59 21.17
CA ILE A 85 -8.40 3.08 22.14
C ILE A 85 -7.96 1.74 22.72
N MET A 86 -7.46 0.82 21.88
CA MET A 86 -6.98 -0.48 22.34
C MET A 86 -5.81 -0.35 23.33
N VAL A 87 -4.84 0.54 23.06
CA VAL A 87 -3.68 0.70 23.95
C VAL A 87 -4.04 1.34 25.29
N TYR A 88 -5.06 2.21 25.33
CA TYR A 88 -5.49 2.87 26.56
C TYR A 88 -6.56 2.09 27.34
N SER A 89 -7.20 1.09 26.74
CA SER A 89 -8.19 0.25 27.40
C SER A 89 -7.90 -1.23 27.20
N SER A 90 -7.41 -1.88 28.27
CA SER A 90 -7.10 -3.31 28.27
C SER A 90 -8.33 -4.18 28.00
N THR A 91 -9.53 -3.73 28.40
CA THR A 91 -10.79 -4.38 28.06
C THR A 91 -11.05 -4.32 26.56
N VAL A 92 -10.96 -3.13 25.95
CA VAL A 92 -11.18 -2.96 24.51
C VAL A 92 -10.15 -3.75 23.70
N GLU A 93 -8.90 -3.77 24.14
CA GLU A 93 -7.87 -4.58 23.50
C GLU A 93 -8.22 -6.06 23.50
N LYS A 94 -8.54 -6.63 24.67
CA LYS A 94 -8.87 -8.05 24.80
C LYS A 94 -10.12 -8.44 24.02
N THR A 95 -11.05 -7.51 23.82
CA THR A 95 -12.26 -7.72 23.02
C THR A 95 -12.03 -7.56 21.53
N LEU A 96 -11.36 -6.49 21.09
CA LEU A 96 -11.17 -6.20 19.66
C LEU A 96 -10.08 -7.03 19.02
N TYR A 97 -9.01 -7.36 19.74
CA TYR A 97 -7.85 -8.05 19.14
C TYR A 97 -8.23 -9.41 18.50
N PRO A 98 -9.01 -10.30 19.15
CA PRO A 98 -9.48 -11.52 18.51
C PRO A 98 -10.39 -11.27 17.30
N ILE A 99 -11.25 -10.26 17.37
CA ILE A 99 -12.17 -9.90 16.27
C ILE A 99 -11.37 -9.39 15.06
N LEU A 100 -10.34 -8.58 15.29
CA LEU A 100 -9.45 -8.08 14.23
C LEU A 100 -8.70 -9.22 13.55
N LEU A 101 -8.18 -10.18 14.32
CA LEU A 101 -7.53 -11.36 13.78
C LEU A 101 -8.51 -12.21 12.96
N PHE A 102 -9.72 -12.42 13.45
CA PHE A 102 -10.76 -13.14 12.71
C PHE A 102 -11.10 -12.42 11.40
N ALA A 103 -11.38 -11.11 11.47
CA ALA A 103 -11.69 -10.28 10.30
C ALA A 103 -10.56 -10.25 9.26
N GLN A 104 -9.30 -10.44 9.68
CA GLN A 104 -8.17 -10.51 8.77
C GLN A 104 -8.19 -11.78 7.92
N VAL A 105 -8.64 -12.91 8.48
CA VAL A 105 -8.72 -14.22 7.81
C VAL A 105 -9.89 -14.29 6.84
N VAL A 106 -10.94 -13.51 7.05
CA VAL A 106 -12.12 -13.51 6.17
C VAL A 106 -11.70 -13.07 4.76
N PRO A 107 -12.04 -13.85 3.70
CA PRO A 107 -11.72 -13.49 2.33
C PRO A 107 -12.45 -12.21 1.91
N LYS A 108 -11.77 -11.07 1.99
CA LYS A 108 -12.34 -9.74 1.73
C LYS A 108 -12.90 -9.61 0.30
N ILE A 109 -12.29 -10.31 -0.66
CA ILE A 109 -12.74 -10.41 -2.05
C ILE A 109 -14.15 -11.04 -2.13
N ALA A 110 -14.43 -12.07 -1.33
CA ALA A 110 -15.73 -12.76 -1.35
C ALA A 110 -16.87 -11.89 -0.78
N ILE A 111 -16.54 -10.90 0.06
CA ILE A 111 -17.54 -9.98 0.65
C ILE A 111 -17.89 -8.84 -0.32
N ALA A 112 -17.00 -8.50 -1.27
CA ALA A 112 -17.17 -7.36 -2.15
C ALA A 112 -18.56 -7.26 -2.84
N PRO A 113 -19.18 -8.35 -3.35
CA PRO A 113 -20.53 -8.30 -3.92
C PRO A 113 -21.62 -7.87 -2.93
N LEU A 114 -21.46 -8.20 -1.64
CA LEU A 114 -22.43 -7.81 -0.61
C LEU A 114 -22.46 -6.29 -0.44
N PHE A 115 -21.30 -5.62 -0.53
CA PHE A 115 -21.27 -4.15 -0.45
C PHE A 115 -21.97 -3.48 -1.63
N VAL A 116 -21.89 -4.06 -2.83
CA VAL A 116 -22.66 -3.57 -3.98
C VAL A 116 -24.16 -3.80 -3.78
N VAL A 117 -24.57 -4.93 -3.21
CA VAL A 117 -25.98 -5.20 -2.88
C VAL A 117 -26.50 -4.22 -1.82
N TRP A 118 -25.72 -3.92 -0.79
CA TRP A 118 -26.15 -3.07 0.33
C TRP A 118 -26.10 -1.58 0.03
N LEU A 119 -25.05 -1.12 -0.66
CA LEU A 119 -24.78 0.30 -0.89
C LEU A 119 -25.12 0.75 -2.32
N GLY A 120 -25.45 -0.20 -3.20
CA GLY A 120 -25.65 0.03 -4.62
C GLY A 120 -24.35 0.17 -5.40
N PHE A 121 -24.49 0.48 -6.69
CA PHE A 121 -23.36 0.83 -7.55
C PHE A 121 -22.83 2.23 -7.22
N GLY A 122 -21.60 2.53 -7.66
CA GLY A 122 -20.91 3.78 -7.38
C GLY A 122 -19.67 3.60 -6.52
N ILE A 123 -19.12 4.70 -6.00
CA ILE A 123 -17.77 4.70 -5.42
C ILE A 123 -17.69 4.06 -4.01
N ALA A 124 -18.79 4.08 -3.25
CA ALA A 124 -18.80 3.68 -1.84
C ALA A 124 -18.35 2.23 -1.57
N PRO A 125 -18.82 1.19 -2.31
CA PRO A 125 -18.32 -0.18 -2.14
C PRO A 125 -16.81 -0.30 -2.34
N LYS A 126 -16.24 0.42 -3.31
CA LYS A 126 -14.81 0.35 -3.67
C LYS A 126 -13.95 0.93 -2.56
N ILE A 127 -14.32 2.11 -2.09
CA ILE A 127 -13.70 2.76 -0.93
C ILE A 127 -13.80 1.84 0.28
N LEU A 128 -14.96 1.24 0.56
CA LEU A 128 -15.13 0.41 1.76
C LEU A 128 -14.24 -0.83 1.73
N ILE A 129 -14.09 -1.47 0.57
CA ILE A 129 -13.17 -2.59 0.41
C ILE A 129 -11.73 -2.11 0.61
N ALA A 130 -11.32 -1.02 -0.04
CA ALA A 130 -10.00 -0.42 0.16
C ALA A 130 -9.72 -0.12 1.65
N VAL A 131 -10.70 0.43 2.37
CA VAL A 131 -10.62 0.67 3.82
C VAL A 131 -10.40 -0.64 4.57
N LEU A 132 -11.22 -1.66 4.33
CA LEU A 132 -11.16 -2.93 5.05
C LEU A 132 -9.84 -3.68 4.85
N ILE A 133 -9.26 -3.62 3.65
CA ILE A 133 -7.96 -4.25 3.39
C ILE A 133 -6.83 -3.44 4.04
N ALA A 134 -6.84 -2.11 3.88
CA ALA A 134 -5.76 -1.23 4.37
C ALA A 134 -5.78 -1.01 5.89
N PHE A 135 -6.93 -1.14 6.53
CA PHE A 135 -7.14 -0.87 7.96
C PHE A 135 -6.26 -1.75 8.86
N PHE A 136 -6.14 -3.05 8.55
CA PHE A 136 -5.48 -3.99 9.46
C PHE A 136 -3.97 -3.72 9.65
N PRO A 137 -3.16 -3.56 8.59
CA PRO A 137 -1.76 -3.16 8.75
C PRO A 137 -1.61 -1.87 9.56
N VAL A 138 -2.47 -0.87 9.35
CA VAL A 138 -2.43 0.39 10.10
C VAL A 138 -2.65 0.16 11.59
N VAL A 139 -3.72 -0.55 11.96
CA VAL A 139 -4.06 -0.79 13.38
C VAL A 139 -2.93 -1.55 14.06
N ILE A 140 -2.49 -2.66 13.48
CA ILE A 140 -1.49 -3.52 14.09
C ILE A 140 -0.17 -2.77 14.26
N SER A 141 0.31 -2.10 13.21
CA SER A 141 1.54 -1.32 13.29
C SER A 141 1.46 -0.19 14.31
N MET A 142 0.30 0.48 14.43
CA MET A 142 0.12 1.54 15.42
C MET A 142 0.03 0.98 16.85
N VAL A 143 -0.69 -0.11 17.09
CA VAL A 143 -0.73 -0.79 18.39
C VAL A 143 0.67 -1.23 18.81
N THR A 144 1.41 -1.88 17.91
CA THR A 144 2.79 -2.29 18.16
C THR A 144 3.68 -1.09 18.48
N GLY A 145 3.61 -0.02 17.67
CA GLY A 145 4.41 1.18 17.90
C GLY A 145 4.12 1.89 19.22
N LEU A 146 2.84 2.01 19.59
CA LEU A 146 2.43 2.62 20.85
C LEU A 146 2.86 1.79 22.08
N LYS A 147 3.01 0.48 21.92
CA LYS A 147 3.45 -0.45 22.97
C LYS A 147 4.95 -0.67 23.02
N ALA A 148 5.69 -0.34 21.96
CA ALA A 148 7.14 -0.50 21.87
C ALA A 148 7.94 0.50 22.72
N VAL A 149 7.26 1.47 23.35
CA VAL A 149 7.90 2.48 24.20
C VAL A 149 8.44 1.84 25.47
N ASP A 150 9.68 2.16 25.80
CA ASP A 150 10.36 1.67 27.00
C ASP A 150 9.54 1.99 28.27
N PRO A 151 9.19 0.98 29.09
CA PRO A 151 8.55 1.17 30.38
C PRO A 151 9.26 2.18 31.29
N GLU A 152 10.60 2.25 31.25
CA GLU A 152 11.38 3.21 32.06
C GLU A 152 11.09 4.66 31.65
N MET A 153 10.94 4.94 30.35
CA MET A 153 10.55 6.28 29.88
C MET A 153 9.15 6.66 30.34
N LEU A 154 8.23 5.68 30.41
CA LEU A 154 6.88 5.91 30.90
C LEU A 154 6.88 6.18 32.42
N GLN A 155 7.65 5.42 33.19
CA GLN A 155 7.82 5.63 34.63
C GLN A 155 8.46 6.99 34.93
N LEU A 156 9.51 7.36 34.21
CA LEU A 156 10.15 8.68 34.33
C LEU A 156 9.14 9.80 34.05
N SER A 157 8.33 9.66 33.00
CA SER A 157 7.29 10.66 32.68
C SER A 157 6.28 10.82 33.82
N ALA A 158 5.90 9.72 34.48
CA ALA A 158 4.97 9.74 35.61
C ALA A 158 5.60 10.41 36.84
N THR A 159 6.87 10.12 37.16
CA THR A 159 7.61 10.75 38.27
C THR A 159 7.82 12.25 38.05
N MET A 160 7.95 12.69 36.80
CA MET A 160 8.02 14.11 36.44
C MET A 160 6.64 14.82 36.45
N GLY A 161 5.57 14.12 36.84
CA GLY A 161 4.21 14.70 36.92
C GLY A 161 3.54 14.89 35.55
N ALA A 162 3.99 14.20 34.49
CA ALA A 162 3.35 14.29 33.19
C ALA A 162 1.97 13.61 33.20
N SER A 163 0.96 14.31 32.70
CA SER A 163 -0.37 13.74 32.47
C SER A 163 -0.35 12.67 31.37
N PRO A 164 -1.32 11.72 31.33
CA PRO A 164 -1.39 10.69 30.29
C PRO A 164 -1.41 11.25 28.86
N TRP A 165 -2.02 12.43 28.67
CA TRP A 165 -2.04 13.12 27.38
C TRP A 165 -0.67 13.72 27.00
N GLN A 166 0.07 14.25 27.98
CA GLN A 166 1.45 14.72 27.75
C GLN A 166 2.36 13.53 27.42
N THR A 167 2.26 12.43 28.16
CA THR A 167 3.00 11.19 27.86
C THR A 167 2.63 10.65 26.48
N PHE A 168 1.35 10.68 26.09
CA PHE A 168 0.93 10.31 24.74
C PHE A 168 1.59 11.17 23.67
N ARG A 169 1.37 12.48 23.72
CA ARG A 169 1.74 13.41 22.65
C ARG A 169 3.26 13.60 22.54
N LYS A 170 3.99 13.54 23.66
CA LYS A 170 5.43 13.81 23.70
C LYS A 170 6.30 12.55 23.64
N ILE A 171 5.78 11.39 24.07
CA ILE A 171 6.58 10.17 24.17
C ILE A 171 5.98 9.09 23.26
N ARG A 172 4.76 8.61 23.55
CA ARG A 172 4.23 7.44 22.85
C ARG A 172 3.97 7.65 21.37
N PHE A 173 3.29 8.74 21.01
CA PHE A 173 2.94 9.00 19.62
C PHE A 173 4.19 9.22 18.75
N PRO A 174 5.15 10.11 19.10
CA PRO A 174 6.38 10.27 18.31
C PRO A 174 7.22 9.00 18.21
N ALA A 175 7.32 8.20 19.29
CA ALA A 175 8.05 6.94 19.29
C ALA A 175 7.37 5.86 18.43
N SER A 176 6.05 5.91 18.28
CA SER A 176 5.29 4.94 17.46
C SER A 176 5.33 5.23 15.96
N LEU A 177 5.67 6.45 15.54
CA LEU A 177 5.60 6.85 14.13
C LEU A 177 6.39 5.95 13.17
N PRO A 178 7.62 5.48 13.49
CA PRO A 178 8.35 4.58 12.60
C PRO A 178 7.61 3.26 12.32
N HIS A 179 6.97 2.70 13.35
CA HIS A 179 6.13 1.52 13.20
C HIS A 179 4.89 1.84 12.36
N LEU A 180 4.23 2.97 12.63
CA LEU A 180 3.09 3.44 11.84
C LEU A 180 3.46 3.55 10.36
N PHE A 181 4.56 4.23 10.00
CA PHE A 181 4.98 4.37 8.59
C PHE A 181 5.31 3.04 7.92
N SER A 182 5.89 2.09 8.66
CA SER A 182 6.07 0.71 8.16
C SER A 182 4.71 0.08 7.81
N GLY A 183 3.70 0.27 8.66
CA GLY A 183 2.33 -0.15 8.40
C GLY A 183 1.66 0.59 7.23
N LEU A 184 1.86 1.92 7.13
CA LEU A 184 1.32 2.75 6.05
C LEU A 184 1.82 2.32 4.67
N LYS A 185 3.10 1.94 4.56
CA LYS A 185 3.69 1.42 3.32
C LYS A 185 3.02 0.13 2.84
N VAL A 186 2.67 -0.76 3.77
CA VAL A 186 1.93 -1.99 3.45
C VAL A 186 0.46 -1.68 3.19
N ALA A 187 -0.14 -0.79 3.97
CA ALA A 187 -1.55 -0.42 3.83
C ALA A 187 -1.85 0.28 2.51
N VAL A 188 -0.95 1.14 2.01
CA VAL A 188 -1.19 1.88 0.76
C VAL A 188 -1.14 0.95 -0.46
N THR A 189 -0.25 -0.04 -0.48
CA THR A 189 -0.20 -1.02 -1.58
C THR A 189 -1.41 -1.95 -1.54
N LEU A 190 -1.86 -2.34 -0.35
CA LEU A 190 -3.08 -3.11 -0.17
C LEU A 190 -4.36 -2.32 -0.46
N ALA A 191 -4.36 -1.00 -0.27
CA ALA A 191 -5.47 -0.13 -0.64
C ALA A 191 -5.70 -0.15 -2.16
N VAL A 192 -4.63 -0.15 -2.96
CA VAL A 192 -4.72 -0.29 -4.43
C VAL A 192 -5.41 -1.61 -4.78
N THR A 193 -4.96 -2.72 -4.18
CA THR A 193 -5.61 -4.03 -4.38
C THR A 193 -7.08 -3.99 -3.98
N GLY A 194 -7.43 -3.30 -2.89
CA GLY A 194 -8.81 -3.18 -2.42
C GLY A 194 -9.71 -2.37 -3.35
N ALA A 195 -9.23 -1.26 -3.90
CA ALA A 195 -9.96 -0.48 -4.89
C ALA A 195 -10.28 -1.34 -6.12
N VAL A 196 -9.27 -2.03 -6.65
CA VAL A 196 -9.39 -2.88 -7.85
C VAL A 196 -10.35 -4.06 -7.64
N VAL A 197 -10.29 -4.70 -6.47
CA VAL A 197 -11.26 -5.74 -6.10
C VAL A 197 -12.68 -5.18 -6.06
N GLY A 198 -12.86 -3.95 -5.57
CA GLY A 198 -14.15 -3.27 -5.61
C GLY A 198 -14.60 -2.94 -7.04
N GLU A 199 -13.68 -2.54 -7.90
CA GLU A 199 -13.94 -2.24 -9.32
C GLU A 199 -14.39 -3.49 -10.09
N PHE A 200 -13.83 -4.67 -9.81
CA PHE A 200 -14.21 -5.94 -10.45
C PHE A 200 -15.67 -6.35 -10.24
N VAL A 201 -16.30 -5.91 -9.15
CA VAL A 201 -17.62 -6.42 -8.75
C VAL A 201 -18.77 -5.58 -9.29
N GLY A 202 -18.49 -4.34 -9.73
CA GLY A 202 -19.55 -3.48 -10.26
C GLY A 202 -19.10 -2.04 -10.46
N ALA A 203 -18.06 -1.83 -11.26
CA ALA A 203 -17.68 -0.52 -11.76
C ALA A 203 -17.88 -0.41 -13.26
N ASN A 204 -18.03 0.82 -13.74
CA ASN A 204 -18.01 1.17 -15.17
C ASN A 204 -16.77 2.01 -15.52
N GLU A 205 -15.93 2.30 -14.53
CA GLU A 205 -14.70 3.09 -14.63
C GLU A 205 -13.64 2.52 -13.68
N GLY A 206 -12.39 2.99 -13.77
CA GLY A 206 -11.25 2.44 -13.02
C GLY A 206 -10.46 1.37 -13.78
N LEU A 207 -9.21 1.14 -13.38
CA LEU A 207 -8.30 0.18 -14.00
C LEU A 207 -8.72 -1.28 -13.79
N GLY A 208 -9.35 -1.60 -12.66
CA GLY A 208 -9.96 -2.91 -12.43
C GLY A 208 -11.08 -3.20 -13.42
N TYR A 209 -11.92 -2.21 -13.74
CA TYR A 209 -12.90 -2.34 -14.81
C TYR A 209 -12.23 -2.59 -16.17
N VAL A 210 -11.19 -1.82 -16.52
CA VAL A 210 -10.42 -1.99 -17.77
C VAL A 210 -9.87 -3.41 -17.88
N ILE A 211 -9.25 -3.92 -16.81
CA ILE A 211 -8.68 -5.28 -16.78
C ILE A 211 -9.78 -6.33 -16.95
N LEU A 212 -10.92 -6.17 -16.27
CA LEU A 212 -12.02 -7.12 -16.37
C LEU A 212 -12.64 -7.14 -17.77
N GLN A 213 -12.82 -5.96 -18.37
CA GLN A 213 -13.31 -5.84 -19.75
C GLN A 213 -12.32 -6.43 -20.76
N ALA A 214 -11.03 -6.12 -20.63
CA ALA A 214 -9.98 -6.66 -21.48
C ALA A 214 -9.90 -8.19 -21.37
N ASN A 215 -10.05 -8.73 -20.16
CA ASN A 215 -10.10 -10.18 -19.92
C ASN A 215 -11.29 -10.83 -20.62
N GLY A 216 -12.48 -10.25 -20.50
CA GLY A 216 -13.69 -10.76 -21.18
C GLY A 216 -13.59 -10.74 -22.71
N ASN A 217 -12.83 -9.79 -23.26
CA ASN A 217 -12.59 -9.67 -24.71
C ASN A 217 -11.35 -10.43 -25.20
N LEU A 218 -10.61 -11.10 -24.31
CA LEU A 218 -9.29 -11.68 -24.59
C LEU A 218 -8.29 -10.66 -25.20
N ASP A 219 -8.47 -9.38 -24.89
CA ASP A 219 -7.56 -8.29 -25.27
C ASP A 219 -6.39 -8.27 -24.27
N THR A 220 -5.45 -9.19 -24.47
CA THR A 220 -4.30 -9.32 -23.58
C THR A 220 -3.37 -8.10 -23.57
N PRO A 221 -3.09 -7.40 -24.67
CA PRO A 221 -2.33 -6.15 -24.61
C PRO A 221 -2.96 -5.14 -23.65
N MET A 222 -4.28 -4.92 -23.72
CA MET A 222 -4.98 -4.00 -22.84
C MET A 222 -4.98 -4.47 -21.38
N LEU A 223 -5.13 -5.77 -21.15
CA LEU A 223 -5.07 -6.37 -19.82
C LEU A 223 -3.70 -6.11 -19.17
N PHE A 224 -2.61 -6.38 -19.90
CA PHE A 224 -1.25 -6.15 -19.42
C PHE A 224 -0.94 -4.66 -19.23
N ALA A 225 -1.43 -3.80 -20.13
CA ALA A 225 -1.32 -2.36 -19.97
C ALA A 225 -1.96 -1.88 -18.66
N GLY A 226 -3.19 -2.33 -18.37
CA GLY A 226 -3.88 -2.04 -17.11
C GLY A 226 -3.11 -2.52 -15.88
N LEU A 227 -2.56 -3.74 -15.91
CA LEU A 227 -1.75 -4.29 -14.81
C LEU A 227 -0.45 -3.50 -14.58
N LEU A 228 0.23 -3.08 -15.65
CA LEU A 228 1.46 -2.28 -15.55
C LEU A 228 1.18 -0.91 -14.95
N VAL A 229 0.14 -0.22 -15.43
CA VAL A 229 -0.25 1.10 -14.91
C VAL A 229 -0.68 1.00 -13.45
N MET A 230 -1.45 -0.02 -13.08
CA MET A 230 -1.84 -0.29 -11.69
C MET A 230 -0.62 -0.55 -10.78
N SER A 231 0.33 -1.35 -11.26
CA SER A 231 1.59 -1.61 -10.54
C SER A 231 2.38 -0.32 -10.34
N LEU A 232 2.41 0.55 -11.35
CA LEU A 232 3.04 1.86 -11.26
C LEU A 232 2.38 2.76 -10.21
N ILE A 233 1.04 2.80 -10.14
CA ILE A 233 0.31 3.52 -9.08
C ILE A 233 0.76 3.02 -7.69
N GLY A 234 0.78 1.70 -7.49
CA GLY A 234 1.19 1.11 -6.21
C GLY A 234 2.60 1.50 -5.80
N VAL A 235 3.56 1.47 -6.74
CA VAL A 235 4.94 1.91 -6.51
C VAL A 235 5.02 3.39 -6.20
N VAL A 236 4.34 4.25 -6.97
CA VAL A 236 4.32 5.70 -6.75
C VAL A 236 3.76 6.03 -5.37
N LEU A 237 2.62 5.45 -5.00
CA LEU A 237 2.02 5.67 -3.68
C LEU A 237 2.90 5.18 -2.54
N PHE A 238 3.54 4.01 -2.68
CA PHE A 238 4.52 3.52 -1.71
C PHE A 238 5.68 4.51 -1.53
N VAL A 239 6.27 4.98 -2.63
CA VAL A 239 7.38 5.94 -2.61
C VAL A 239 6.95 7.27 -1.98
N LEU A 240 5.73 7.73 -2.25
CA LEU A 240 5.18 8.93 -1.61
C LEU A 240 5.09 8.78 -0.09
N VAL A 241 4.65 7.61 0.40
CA VAL A 241 4.65 7.32 1.85
C VAL A 241 6.08 7.27 2.41
N GLU A 242 7.04 6.71 1.66
CA GLU A 242 8.46 6.71 2.06
C GLU A 242 9.07 8.12 2.11
N ILE A 243 8.72 8.99 1.15
CA ILE A 243 9.12 10.39 1.16
C ILE A 243 8.49 11.11 2.36
N ALA A 244 7.20 10.88 2.62
CA ALA A 244 6.51 11.44 3.78
C ALA A 244 7.16 10.99 5.10
N GLU A 245 7.55 9.72 5.22
CA GLU A 245 8.30 9.20 6.36
C GLU A 245 9.62 9.96 6.55
N LYS A 246 10.40 10.14 5.48
CA LYS A 246 11.70 10.84 5.53
C LYS A 246 11.57 12.30 5.93
N LEU A 247 10.48 12.97 5.52
CA LEU A 247 10.22 14.37 5.84
C LEU A 247 9.69 14.54 7.27
N LEU A 248 8.81 13.64 7.72
CA LEU A 248 8.14 13.73 9.02
C LEU A 248 8.96 13.13 10.16
N LEU A 249 9.88 12.20 9.87
CA LEU A 249 10.74 11.52 10.86
C LEU A 249 12.24 11.77 10.63
N PRO A 250 12.72 13.03 10.61
CA PRO A 250 14.14 13.32 10.40
C PRO A 250 15.06 12.76 11.49
N TRP A 251 14.52 12.43 12.67
CA TRP A 251 15.24 11.89 13.81
C TRP A 251 15.43 10.37 13.80
N HIS A 252 14.66 9.62 12.98
CA HIS A 252 14.66 8.16 13.02
C HIS A 252 15.71 7.53 12.08
N ALA A 253 16.17 6.34 12.45
CA ALA A 253 17.39 5.69 11.96
C ALA A 253 17.38 5.22 10.48
N SER A 254 16.39 5.57 9.65
CA SER A 254 16.50 5.35 8.18
C SER A 254 17.63 6.17 7.53
N ARG A 255 18.32 7.02 8.33
CA ARG A 255 19.61 7.67 8.01
C ARG A 255 20.86 6.92 8.49
N ARG A 256 20.78 5.90 9.36
CA ARG A 256 21.96 5.27 9.99
C ARG A 256 22.58 4.10 9.22
N ASP A 257 21.93 3.59 8.18
CA ASP A 257 22.50 2.52 7.35
C ASP A 257 23.32 3.04 6.17
N VAL A 258 24.55 3.53 6.46
CA VAL A 258 25.77 3.35 5.64
C VAL A 258 27.05 3.52 6.52
N ALA A 259 26.99 4.24 7.65
CA ALA A 259 28.21 4.68 8.34
C ALA A 259 28.75 3.77 9.47
N ALA A 260 27.98 2.78 9.96
CA ALA A 260 28.35 2.04 11.18
C ALA A 260 28.91 0.63 10.95
N THR A 261 28.91 0.09 9.73
CA THR A 261 29.31 -1.31 9.45
C THR A 261 30.73 -1.46 8.91
N THR A 262 31.56 -0.41 8.91
CA THR A 262 32.96 -0.45 8.43
C THR A 262 34.00 -0.18 9.52
N ALA A 263 33.61 -0.29 10.79
CA ALA A 263 34.53 -0.10 11.90
C ALA A 263 34.46 -1.25 12.91
N TYR A 264 34.75 -2.48 12.47
CA TYR A 264 35.41 -3.54 13.25
C TYR A 264 36.10 -4.50 12.30
#